data_AF-A0A496YBA1-F1
#
_entry.id   AF-A0A496YBA1-F1
#
_cell.length_a   1.000
_cell.length_b   1.000
_cell.length_c   1.000
_cell.angle_alpha   90.00
_cell.angle_beta   90.00
_cell.angle_gamma   90.00
#
_symmetry.space_group_name_H-M   'P 1'
#
loop_
_entity.id
_entity.type
_entity.pdbx_description
1 polymer ?
#
loop_
_entity_poly.entity_id
_entity_poly.type
_entity_poly.pdbx_seq_one_letter_code
_entity_poly.pdbx_strand_id
1 'polypeptide(L)'
;ETFAPARKLAFIQCVGSRDFRFYPFCSGYCCMHSIKEAIIANEHEPETTSTIFGMDIRAVGKGFEEYKIRGGNNSGITYVRGRVAEITEGPNHNPVVIYEDTKERKVKAEEFEMVILATACAPSKGIVDLSRIVGFELDDYQFVKTSSLSPVDTTTPGIFVCGCAESPMDVPESVAQASSAAERAAEIAFQEDLEKEKAVA
;
A
#
# COMPACT_ATOMS: atom_id res chain seq x y z
N GLU A 1 33.39 3.59 -12.69
CA GLU A 1 32.98 3.45 -11.29
C GLU A 1 32.22 2.13 -11.16
N THR A 2 32.66 1.24 -10.27
CA THR A 2 31.94 0.01 -9.96
C THR A 2 30.91 0.31 -8.89
N PHE A 3 29.63 0.15 -9.20
CA PHE A 3 28.56 0.25 -8.22
C PHE A 3 28.67 -0.91 -7.23
N ALA A 4 28.80 -0.60 -5.94
CA ALA A 4 28.70 -1.58 -4.87
C ALA A 4 27.24 -1.67 -4.40
N PRO A 5 26.71 -2.87 -4.09
CA PRO A 5 25.36 -3.01 -3.56
C PRO A 5 25.28 -2.46 -2.13
N ALA A 6 24.17 -1.79 -1.79
CA ALA A 6 23.87 -1.41 -0.41
C ALA A 6 23.45 -2.64 0.40
N ARG A 7 24.07 -2.84 1.56
CA ARG A 7 23.91 -3.98 2.47
C ARG A 7 23.23 -3.63 3.78
N LYS A 8 23.19 -2.34 4.15
CA LYS A 8 22.45 -1.88 5.34
C LYS A 8 21.29 -0.98 4.94
N LEU A 9 20.09 -1.55 4.90
CA LEU A 9 18.88 -0.91 4.37
C LEU A 9 17.95 -0.44 5.49
N ALA A 10 17.34 0.74 5.31
CA ALA A 10 16.27 1.24 6.15
C ALA A 10 14.98 1.41 5.35
N PHE A 11 13.91 0.72 5.73
CA PHE A 11 12.58 0.91 5.16
C PHE A 11 11.72 1.75 6.10
N ILE A 12 11.27 2.91 5.64
CA ILE A 12 10.46 3.83 6.44
C ILE A 12 9.00 3.67 6.05
N GLN A 13 8.18 3.24 7.02
CA GLN A 13 6.75 3.05 6.82
C GLN A 13 5.98 4.37 6.95
N CYS A 14 4.78 4.38 6.36
CA CYS A 14 3.82 5.48 6.47
C CYS A 14 4.37 6.82 5.95
N VAL A 15 5.16 6.81 4.87
CA VAL A 15 5.65 8.04 4.24
C VAL A 15 4.51 8.65 3.44
N GLY A 16 3.89 9.70 3.98
CA GLY A 16 2.72 10.36 3.40
C GLY A 16 1.36 9.74 3.79
N SER A 17 1.34 8.52 4.33
CA SER A 17 0.13 7.85 4.86
C SER A 17 0.05 8.00 6.37
N ARG A 18 -1.17 7.96 6.94
CA ARG A 18 -1.41 8.18 8.37
C ARG A 18 -0.75 9.48 8.86
N ASP A 19 -0.75 10.50 7.99
CA ASP A 19 -0.15 11.80 8.22
C ASP A 19 -1.19 12.89 7.89
N PHE A 20 -1.58 13.66 8.91
CA PHE A 20 -2.56 14.75 8.75
C PHE A 20 -2.09 15.88 7.83
N ARG A 21 -0.79 15.97 7.54
CA ARG A 21 -0.24 16.93 6.57
C ARG A 21 -0.46 16.49 5.11
N PHE A 22 -0.69 15.20 4.91
CA PHE A 22 -0.84 14.55 3.60
C PHE A 22 -2.09 13.68 3.61
N TYR A 23 -1.94 12.34 3.62
CA TYR A 23 -3.06 11.41 3.60
C TYR A 23 -3.28 10.81 5.01
N PRO A 24 -4.44 11.07 5.65
CA PRO A 24 -4.71 10.57 7.00
C PRO A 24 -5.05 9.07 7.04
N PHE A 25 -5.26 8.44 5.88
CA PHE A 25 -5.56 7.02 5.76
C PHE A 25 -4.31 6.14 5.70
N CYS A 26 -4.49 4.83 5.89
CA CYS A 26 -3.47 3.81 5.67
C CYS A 26 -3.50 3.35 4.21
N SER A 27 -2.34 3.23 3.55
CA SER A 27 -2.28 2.81 2.14
C SER A 27 -2.44 1.30 1.91
N GLY A 28 -2.98 0.54 2.87
CA GLY A 28 -3.31 -0.89 2.75
C GLY A 28 -2.13 -1.87 2.66
N TYR A 29 -1.18 -1.65 1.75
CA TYR A 29 -0.21 -2.67 1.32
C TYR A 29 1.26 -2.40 1.67
N CYS A 30 1.61 -1.18 2.11
CA CYS A 30 3.00 -0.70 2.19
C CYS A 30 3.87 -1.51 3.17
N CYS A 31 3.31 -1.98 4.28
CA CYS A 31 4.01 -2.83 5.25
C CYS A 31 4.45 -4.15 4.60
N MET A 32 3.54 -4.81 3.89
CA MET A 32 3.82 -6.10 3.27
C MET A 32 4.74 -5.97 2.07
N HIS A 33 4.63 -4.89 1.29
CA HIS A 33 5.57 -4.60 0.23
C HIS A 33 6.99 -4.38 0.76
N SER A 34 7.15 -3.63 1.85
CA SER A 34 8.46 -3.41 2.44
C SER A 34 9.09 -4.69 2.97
N ILE A 35 8.30 -5.58 3.59
CA ILE A 35 8.78 -6.90 4.02
C ILE A 35 9.18 -7.74 2.80
N LYS A 36 8.35 -7.76 1.76
CA LYS A 36 8.63 -8.49 0.52
C LYS A 36 9.94 -8.02 -0.13
N GLU A 37 10.11 -6.71 -0.32
CA GLU A 37 11.33 -6.14 -0.90
C GLU A 37 12.56 -6.39 -0.01
N ALA A 38 12.44 -6.32 1.31
CA ALA A 38 13.53 -6.63 2.23
C ALA A 38 13.94 -8.11 2.19
N ILE A 39 12.99 -9.04 2.08
CA ILE A 39 13.28 -10.46 1.87
C ILE A 39 13.98 -10.68 0.52
N ILE A 40 13.46 -10.08 -0.55
CA ILE A 40 14.04 -10.20 -1.90
C ILE A 40 15.47 -9.64 -1.93
N ALA A 41 15.72 -8.51 -1.26
CA ALA A 41 17.06 -7.94 -1.16
C ALA A 41 18.04 -8.90 -0.48
N ASN A 42 17.62 -9.55 0.62
CA ASN A 42 18.43 -10.57 1.29
C ASN A 42 18.60 -11.85 0.45
N GLU A 43 17.60 -12.28 -0.32
CA GLU A 43 17.71 -13.43 -1.24
C GLU A 43 18.75 -13.18 -2.35
N HIS A 44 18.87 -11.95 -2.85
CA HIS A 44 19.81 -11.59 -3.92
C HIS A 44 21.21 -11.25 -3.40
N GLU A 45 21.30 -10.64 -2.21
CA GLU A 45 22.57 -10.34 -1.51
C GLU A 45 22.43 -10.78 -0.04
N PRO A 46 22.86 -12.00 0.31
CA PRO A 46 22.65 -12.59 1.64
C PRO A 46 23.28 -11.83 2.81
N GLU A 47 24.26 -10.96 2.54
CA GLU A 47 24.87 -10.07 3.53
C GLU A 47 23.99 -8.85 3.86
N THR A 48 22.91 -8.63 3.10
CA THR A 48 22.00 -7.50 3.31
C THR A 48 21.18 -7.68 4.58
N THR A 49 21.19 -6.64 5.42
CA THR A 49 20.32 -6.49 6.59
C THR A 49 19.36 -5.34 6.36
N SER A 50 18.12 -5.51 6.80
CA SER A 50 17.07 -4.51 6.63
C SER A 50 16.46 -4.14 7.97
N THR A 51 16.28 -2.85 8.23
CA THR A 51 15.51 -2.36 9.36
C THR A 51 14.23 -1.71 8.87
N ILE A 52 13.08 -2.22 9.32
CA ILE A 52 11.76 -1.69 8.98
C ILE A 52 11.27 -0.85 10.16
N PHE A 53 11.16 0.46 9.94
CA PHE A 53 10.67 1.44 10.91
C PHE A 53 9.18 1.69 10.70
N GLY A 54 8.35 1.28 11.67
CA GLY A 54 6.91 1.51 11.60
C GLY A 54 6.25 1.75 12.95
N MET A 55 5.13 2.48 12.94
CA MET A 55 4.28 2.63 14.12
C MET A 55 3.60 1.30 14.49
N ASP A 56 3.07 0.63 13.47
CA ASP A 56 2.45 -0.68 13.50
C ASP A 56 2.86 -1.42 12.22
N ILE A 57 3.04 -2.74 12.29
CA ILE A 57 3.21 -3.60 11.10
C ILE A 57 1.86 -4.24 10.80
N ARG A 58 1.21 -3.82 9.72
CA ARG A 58 -0.13 -4.29 9.33
C ARG A 58 -0.05 -5.46 8.35
N ALA A 59 0.02 -6.67 8.89
CA ALA A 59 0.08 -7.94 8.16
C ALA A 59 -1.27 -8.66 8.19
N VAL A 60 -2.29 -8.08 7.52
CA VAL A 60 -3.71 -8.41 7.75
C VAL A 60 -4.28 -9.51 6.84
N GLY A 61 -3.62 -9.83 5.72
CA GLY A 61 -4.04 -10.87 4.78
C GLY A 61 -3.69 -12.29 5.25
N LYS A 62 -4.28 -13.29 4.60
CA LYS A 62 -3.97 -14.71 4.87
C LYS A 62 -2.48 -14.99 4.60
N GLY A 63 -1.77 -15.50 5.59
CA GLY A 63 -0.34 -15.81 5.48
C GLY A 63 0.60 -14.61 5.69
N PHE A 64 0.06 -13.40 5.92
CA PHE A 64 0.90 -12.20 5.99
C PHE A 64 1.70 -12.12 7.30
N GLU A 65 1.13 -12.52 8.43
CA GLU A 65 1.85 -12.55 9.70
C GLU A 65 2.97 -13.60 9.67
N GLU A 66 2.72 -14.77 9.09
CA GLU A 66 3.73 -15.81 8.87
C GLU A 66 4.84 -15.30 7.95
N TYR A 67 4.50 -14.54 6.91
CA TYR A 67 5.47 -13.93 6.00
C TYR A 67 6.36 -12.89 6.71
N LYS A 68 5.78 -12.06 7.58
CA LYS A 68 6.51 -11.13 8.45
C LYS A 68 7.44 -11.87 9.41
N ILE A 69 6.95 -12.92 10.09
CA ILE A 69 7.74 -13.76 11.01
C ILE A 69 8.92 -14.38 10.27
N ARG A 70 8.68 -14.93 9.07
CA ARG A 70 9.73 -15.48 8.21
C ARG A 70 10.79 -14.43 7.87
N GLY A 71 10.37 -13.22 7.52
CA GLY A 71 11.32 -12.12 7.25
C GLY A 71 12.25 -11.83 8.43
N GLY A 72 11.72 -11.81 9.65
CA GLY A 72 12.51 -11.60 10.87
C GLY A 72 13.43 -12.77 11.23
N ASN A 73 12.97 -14.00 11.02
CA ASN A 73 13.72 -15.21 11.41
C ASN A 73 14.76 -15.64 10.37
N ASN A 74 14.52 -15.37 9.08
CA ASN A 74 15.25 -15.99 7.98
C ASN A 74 15.89 -15.01 6.99
N SER A 75 15.55 -13.71 7.05
CA SER A 75 15.95 -12.75 6.00
C SER A 75 16.60 -11.47 6.54
N GLY A 76 17.17 -11.52 7.76
CA GLY A 76 17.92 -10.39 8.31
C GLY A 76 17.09 -9.12 8.55
N ILE A 77 15.78 -9.25 8.75
CA ILE A 77 14.88 -8.11 8.98
C ILE A 77 14.74 -7.81 10.48
N THR A 78 15.05 -6.58 10.86
CA THR A 78 14.75 -6.03 12.19
C THR A 78 13.53 -5.12 12.11
N TYR A 79 12.56 -5.33 13.00
CA TYR A 79 11.36 -4.48 13.10
C TYR A 79 11.50 -3.51 14.28
N VAL A 80 11.57 -2.21 13.97
CA VAL A 80 11.64 -1.15 14.97
C VAL A 80 10.29 -0.46 15.08
N ARG A 81 9.75 -0.42 16.30
CA ARG A 81 8.52 0.32 16.59
C ARG A 81 8.86 1.78 16.86
N GLY A 82 8.75 2.60 15.83
CA GLY A 82 9.08 4.02 15.88
C GLY A 82 8.75 4.71 14.56
N ARG A 83 8.28 5.95 14.63
CA ARG A 83 8.18 6.81 13.45
C ARG A 83 9.49 7.57 13.32
N VAL A 84 10.12 7.49 12.15
CA VAL A 84 11.31 8.28 11.84
C VAL A 84 10.96 9.76 11.90
N ALA A 85 11.77 10.53 12.63
CA ALA A 85 11.61 11.98 12.78
C ALA A 85 12.23 12.71 11.59
N GLU A 86 13.47 12.35 11.25
CA GLU A 86 14.23 12.97 10.17
C GLU A 86 15.29 12.02 9.60
N ILE A 87 15.71 12.32 8.37
CA ILE A 87 16.86 11.69 7.72
C ILE A 87 17.84 12.82 7.44
N THR A 88 19.06 12.66 7.92
CA THR A 88 20.14 13.62 7.72
C THR A 88 21.27 12.96 6.94
N GLU A 89 22.18 13.77 6.41
CA GLU A 89 23.37 13.28 5.73
C GLU A 89 24.50 13.06 6.74
N GLY A 90 25.02 11.83 6.80
CA GLY A 90 26.12 11.43 7.66
C GLY A 90 27.51 11.64 7.06
N PRO A 91 28.57 11.34 7.82
CA PRO A 91 29.92 11.26 7.27
C PRO A 91 29.94 10.16 6.20
N ASN A 92 30.47 10.45 5.01
CA ASN A 92 30.45 9.59 3.80
C ASN A 92 29.18 9.67 2.92
N HIS A 93 28.33 10.70 3.07
CA HIS A 93 27.11 10.89 2.27
C HIS A 93 26.03 9.81 2.49
N ASN A 94 26.20 8.96 3.51
CA ASN A 94 25.22 7.95 3.90
C ASN A 94 24.06 8.58 4.67
N PRO A 95 22.81 8.11 4.47
CA PRO A 95 21.67 8.58 5.26
C PRO A 95 21.75 8.13 6.71
N VAL A 96 21.60 9.09 7.63
CA VAL A 96 21.43 8.86 9.07
C VAL A 96 19.97 9.04 9.44
N VAL A 97 19.34 7.96 9.91
CA VAL A 97 17.93 7.90 10.30
C VAL A 97 17.80 8.20 11.79
N ILE A 98 17.06 9.25 12.12
CA ILE A 98 16.82 9.67 13.51
C ILE A 98 15.38 9.31 13.89
N TYR A 99 15.21 8.52 14.95
CA TYR A 99 13.91 7.97 15.33
C TYR A 99 13.82 7.73 16.84
N GLU A 100 12.60 7.69 17.36
CA GLU A 100 12.34 7.20 18.72
C GLU A 100 12.04 5.70 18.68
N ASP A 101 12.83 4.90 19.40
CA ASP A 101 12.47 3.52 19.72
C ASP A 101 11.47 3.54 20.86
N THR A 102 10.19 3.33 20.55
CA THR A 102 9.11 3.43 21.54
C THR A 102 9.11 2.29 22.56
N LYS A 103 9.82 1.18 22.31
CA LYS A 103 9.98 0.10 23.30
C LYS A 103 11.01 0.50 24.35
N GLU A 104 12.12 1.09 23.91
CA GLU A 104 13.20 1.55 24.80
C GLU A 104 12.99 2.96 25.34
N ARG A 105 12.08 3.73 24.74
CA ARG A 105 11.84 5.16 25.04
C ARG A 105 13.11 6.00 24.89
N LYS A 106 13.86 5.74 23.81
CA LYS A 106 15.11 6.42 23.49
C LYS A 106 15.09 6.94 22.06
N VAL A 107 15.58 8.16 21.88
CA VAL A 107 15.92 8.67 20.57
C VAL A 107 17.25 8.06 20.15
N LYS A 108 17.29 7.49 18.95
CA LYS A 108 18.46 6.85 18.34
C LYS A 108 18.74 7.53 17.00
N ALA A 109 20.00 7.54 16.62
CA ALA A 109 20.46 7.92 15.30
C ALA A 109 21.27 6.74 14.76
N GLU A 110 20.91 6.25 13.58
CA GLU A 110 21.57 5.11 12.97
C GLU A 110 21.86 5.38 11.50
N GLU A 111 23.10 5.12 11.09
CA GLU A 111 23.55 5.25 9.71
C GLU A 111 23.15 4.01 8.89
N PHE A 112 22.67 4.25 7.67
CA PHE A 112 22.29 3.24 6.67
C PHE A 112 22.97 3.58 5.35
N GLU A 113 23.13 2.58 4.48
CA GLU A 113 23.70 2.80 3.13
C GLU A 113 22.60 3.17 2.12
N MET A 114 21.35 2.80 2.41
CA MET A 114 20.20 3.16 1.60
C MET A 114 18.94 3.25 2.45
N VAL A 115 18.15 4.31 2.21
CA VAL A 115 16.81 4.47 2.78
C VAL A 115 15.76 4.31 1.70
N ILE A 116 14.79 3.43 1.96
CA ILE A 116 13.65 3.14 1.11
C ILE A 116 12.42 3.75 1.77
N LEU A 117 11.72 4.63 1.05
CA LEU A 117 10.50 5.28 1.51
C LEU A 117 9.28 4.48 1.05
N ALA A 118 8.53 3.90 1.98
CA ALA A 118 7.25 3.26 1.66
C ALA A 118 6.16 4.34 1.52
N THR A 119 6.10 4.95 0.34
CA THR A 119 5.24 6.10 0.03
C THR A 119 3.77 5.74 -0.08
N ALA A 120 2.91 6.72 0.22
CA ALA A 120 1.47 6.58 0.15
C ALA A 120 0.95 6.21 -1.24
N CYS A 121 -0.08 5.36 -1.27
CA CYS A 121 -0.96 5.18 -2.41
C CYS A 121 -1.90 6.38 -2.49
N ALA A 122 -1.57 7.34 -3.35
CA ALA A 122 -2.37 8.52 -3.61
C ALA A 122 -3.37 8.29 -4.75
N PRO A 123 -4.51 8.98 -4.77
CA PRO A 123 -5.40 9.01 -5.91
C PRO A 123 -4.68 9.38 -7.21
N SER A 124 -5.13 8.81 -8.32
CA SER A 124 -4.55 9.10 -9.64
C SER A 124 -4.75 10.57 -10.02
N LYS A 125 -3.74 11.21 -10.62
CA LYS A 125 -3.75 12.63 -10.98
C LYS A 125 -4.94 13.04 -11.87
N GLY A 126 -5.47 12.12 -12.68
CA GLY A 126 -6.59 12.37 -13.60
C GLY A 126 -7.97 12.01 -13.07
N ILE A 127 -8.09 11.52 -11.82
CA ILE A 127 -9.35 10.95 -11.33
C ILE A 127 -10.47 11.99 -11.22
N VAL A 128 -10.12 13.24 -10.88
CA VAL A 128 -11.08 14.36 -10.77
C VAL A 128 -11.66 14.76 -12.13
N ASP A 129 -10.83 14.76 -13.18
CA ASP A 129 -11.33 15.07 -14.52
C ASP A 129 -12.15 13.91 -15.08
N LEU A 130 -11.72 12.67 -14.82
CA LEU A 130 -12.48 11.48 -15.19
C LEU A 130 -13.86 11.46 -14.51
N SER A 131 -13.92 11.81 -13.22
CA SER A 131 -15.17 11.84 -12.46
C SER A 131 -16.16 12.86 -13.03
N ARG A 132 -15.68 14.01 -13.53
CA ARG A 132 -16.51 15.02 -14.21
C ARG A 132 -17.01 14.56 -15.58
N ILE A 133 -16.17 13.84 -16.34
CA ILE A 133 -16.52 13.35 -17.69
C ILE A 133 -17.55 12.23 -17.59
N VAL A 134 -17.33 11.28 -16.68
CA VAL A 134 -18.18 10.07 -16.53
C VAL A 134 -19.37 10.33 -15.60
N GLY A 135 -19.25 11.28 -14.67
CA GLY A 135 -20.32 11.74 -13.79
C GLY A 135 -20.40 11.09 -12.41
N PHE A 136 -19.38 10.31 -11.98
CA PHE A 136 -19.35 9.70 -10.64
C PHE A 136 -18.76 10.64 -9.58
N GLU A 137 -19.13 10.44 -8.32
CA GLU A 137 -18.61 11.19 -7.18
C GLU A 137 -17.30 10.59 -6.65
N LEU A 138 -16.49 11.45 -6.03
CA LEU A 138 -15.32 11.04 -5.25
C LEU A 138 -15.62 11.18 -3.75
N ASP A 139 -14.92 10.39 -2.93
CA ASP A 139 -14.96 10.51 -1.48
C ASP A 139 -14.09 11.68 -0.98
N ASP A 140 -14.06 11.86 0.35
CA ASP A 140 -13.28 12.94 1.01
C ASP A 140 -11.76 12.83 0.75
N TYR A 141 -11.28 11.68 0.28
CA TYR A 141 -9.89 11.39 -0.02
C TYR A 141 -9.59 11.34 -1.52
N GLN A 142 -10.55 11.70 -2.37
CA GLN A 142 -10.48 11.69 -3.83
C GLN A 142 -10.36 10.31 -4.48
N PHE A 143 -10.80 9.25 -3.79
CA PHE A 143 -11.07 7.97 -4.43
C PHE A 143 -12.51 7.89 -4.92
N VAL A 144 -12.84 6.91 -5.76
CA VAL A 144 -14.21 6.75 -6.26
C VAL A 144 -15.15 6.38 -5.11
N LYS A 145 -16.22 7.15 -4.94
CA LYS A 145 -17.18 6.95 -3.86
C LYS A 145 -18.07 5.73 -4.15
N THR A 146 -18.12 4.80 -3.19
CA THR A 146 -18.97 3.60 -3.20
C THR A 146 -19.76 3.49 -1.90
N SER A 147 -20.47 2.38 -1.68
CA SER A 147 -21.16 2.09 -0.41
C SER A 147 -20.79 0.72 0.13
N SER A 148 -20.89 0.51 1.45
CA SER A 148 -20.54 -0.77 2.07
C SER A 148 -21.41 -1.95 1.60
N LEU A 149 -22.62 -1.68 1.09
CA LEU A 149 -23.52 -2.69 0.54
C LEU A 149 -23.27 -2.98 -0.95
N SER A 150 -22.63 -2.03 -1.64
CA SER A 150 -22.34 -2.10 -3.08
C SER A 150 -20.93 -1.54 -3.33
N PRO A 151 -19.88 -2.29 -2.95
CA PRO A 151 -18.52 -1.76 -2.86
C PRO A 151 -17.84 -1.50 -4.21
N VAL A 152 -18.43 -1.98 -5.31
CA VAL A 152 -17.93 -1.77 -6.68
C VAL A 152 -18.83 -0.88 -7.52
N ASP A 153 -20.00 -0.50 -7.00
CA ASP A 153 -20.96 0.36 -7.69
C ASP A 153 -20.60 1.82 -7.39
N THR A 154 -20.41 2.62 -8.44
CA THR A 154 -20.21 4.06 -8.28
C THR A 154 -21.56 4.76 -8.03
N THR A 155 -21.53 6.07 -7.76
CA THR A 155 -22.76 6.87 -7.68
C THR A 155 -23.49 7.02 -9.01
N THR A 156 -22.87 6.64 -10.13
CA THR A 156 -23.47 6.67 -11.47
C THR A 156 -23.92 5.27 -11.87
N PRO A 157 -25.23 5.05 -12.11
CA PRO A 157 -25.74 3.76 -12.55
C PRO A 157 -25.06 3.27 -13.84
N GLY A 158 -24.70 1.99 -13.87
CA GLY A 158 -24.00 1.38 -15.01
C GLY A 158 -22.49 1.63 -15.06
N ILE A 159 -21.94 2.40 -14.11
CA ILE A 159 -20.51 2.64 -13.98
C ILE A 159 -20.01 1.99 -12.69
N PHE A 160 -18.94 1.21 -12.81
CA PHE A 160 -18.36 0.40 -11.74
C PHE A 160 -16.89 0.75 -11.53
N VAL A 161 -16.37 0.44 -10.35
CA VAL A 161 -14.96 0.66 -9.96
C VAL A 161 -14.36 -0.62 -9.39
N CYS A 162 -13.06 -0.80 -9.56
CA CYS A 162 -12.30 -1.85 -8.91
C CYS A 162 -10.85 -1.43 -8.66
N GLY A 163 -10.22 -2.11 -7.70
CA GLY A 163 -8.80 -1.91 -7.39
C GLY A 163 -8.52 -0.56 -6.73
N CYS A 164 -7.28 -0.10 -6.82
CA CYS A 164 -6.83 1.12 -6.14
C CYS A 164 -7.51 2.43 -6.58
N ALA A 165 -8.43 2.40 -7.54
CA ALA A 165 -9.31 3.53 -7.85
C ALA A 165 -10.39 3.75 -6.78
N GLU A 166 -10.83 2.68 -6.11
CA GLU A 166 -11.83 2.72 -5.02
C GLU A 166 -11.18 3.04 -3.67
N SER A 167 -10.06 2.39 -3.34
CA SER A 167 -9.29 2.68 -2.13
C SER A 167 -7.93 1.99 -2.15
N PRO A 168 -6.95 2.37 -1.31
CA PRO A 168 -5.67 1.66 -1.24
C PRO A 168 -5.81 0.21 -0.77
N MET A 169 -5.47 -0.75 -1.63
CA MET A 169 -5.60 -2.18 -1.36
C MET A 169 -4.46 -3.01 -1.95
N ASP A 170 -4.43 -4.32 -1.65
CA ASP A 170 -3.46 -5.24 -2.24
C ASP A 170 -3.98 -5.89 -3.53
N VAL A 171 -3.11 -6.71 -4.16
CA VAL A 171 -3.43 -7.38 -5.42
C VAL A 171 -4.58 -8.40 -5.27
N PRO A 172 -4.57 -9.31 -4.29
CA PRO A 172 -5.71 -10.21 -4.06
C PRO A 172 -7.05 -9.49 -3.94
N GLU A 173 -7.11 -8.40 -3.16
CA GLU A 173 -8.33 -7.60 -2.99
C GLU A 173 -8.73 -6.91 -4.30
N SER A 174 -7.77 -6.34 -5.02
CA SER A 174 -8.01 -5.73 -6.34
C SER A 174 -8.59 -6.73 -7.35
N VAL A 175 -8.06 -7.95 -7.38
CA VAL A 175 -8.55 -9.02 -8.27
C VAL A 175 -9.95 -9.46 -7.88
N ALA A 176 -10.24 -9.60 -6.59
CA ALA A 176 -11.57 -9.93 -6.10
C ALA A 176 -12.59 -8.84 -6.48
N GLN A 177 -12.25 -7.56 -6.28
CA GLN A 177 -13.09 -6.45 -6.70
C GLN A 177 -13.28 -6.40 -8.23
N ALA A 178 -12.24 -6.66 -9.01
CA ALA A 178 -12.34 -6.68 -10.47
C ALA A 178 -13.33 -7.74 -10.97
N SER A 179 -13.31 -8.93 -10.37
CA SER A 179 -14.29 -9.98 -10.67
C SER A 179 -15.72 -9.56 -10.30
N SER A 180 -15.90 -8.90 -9.15
CA SER A 180 -17.21 -8.39 -8.73
C SER A 180 -17.72 -7.28 -9.66
N ALA A 181 -16.89 -6.31 -10.02
CA ALA A 181 -17.25 -5.24 -10.95
C ALA A 181 -17.64 -5.80 -12.34
N ALA A 182 -16.93 -6.84 -12.82
CA ALA A 182 -17.26 -7.51 -14.08
C ALA A 182 -18.63 -8.20 -14.03
N GLU A 183 -18.96 -8.87 -12.92
CA GLU A 183 -20.26 -9.50 -12.72
C GLU A 183 -21.40 -8.47 -12.65
N ARG A 184 -21.21 -7.38 -11.90
CA ARG A 184 -22.17 -6.26 -11.85
C ARG A 184 -22.40 -5.62 -13.22
N ALA A 185 -21.35 -5.45 -14.00
CA ALA A 185 -21.46 -4.96 -15.37
C ALA A 185 -22.21 -5.94 -16.28
N ALA A 186 -21.97 -7.24 -16.14
CA ALA A 186 -22.69 -8.27 -16.90
C ALA A 186 -24.19 -8.31 -16.55
N GLU A 187 -24.57 -8.16 -15.28
CA GLU A 187 -25.97 -8.14 -14.86
C GLU A 187 -26.77 -7.05 -15.60
N ILE A 188 -26.22 -5.85 -15.75
CA ILE A 188 -26.85 -4.76 -16.49
C ILE A 188 -26.82 -5.01 -17.99
N ALA A 189 -25.69 -5.49 -18.52
CA ALA A 189 -25.53 -5.71 -19.96
C ALA A 189 -26.48 -6.78 -20.52
N PHE A 190 -26.81 -7.82 -19.73
CA PHE A 190 -27.67 -8.93 -20.14
C PHE A 190 -29.11 -8.83 -19.63
N GLN A 191 -29.47 -7.75 -18.93
CA GLN A 191 -30.80 -7.56 -18.35
C GLN A 191 -31.92 -7.53 -19.40
N GLU A 192 -31.68 -6.94 -20.58
CA GLU A 192 -32.65 -6.92 -21.68
C GLU A 192 -32.97 -8.32 -22.24
N ASP A 193 -32.00 -9.24 -22.25
CA ASP A 193 -32.19 -10.59 -22.78
C ASP A 193 -33.04 -11.45 -21.82
N LEU A 194 -32.86 -11.24 -20.51
CA LEU A 194 -33.65 -11.90 -19.47
C LEU A 194 -35.11 -11.41 -19.40
N GLU A 195 -35.36 -10.13 -19.64
CA GLU A 195 -36.74 -9.62 -19.75
C GLU A 195 -37.43 -10.11 -21.02
N LYS A 196 -36.71 -10.23 -22.14
CA LYS A 196 -37.23 -10.83 -23.38
C LYS A 196 -37.53 -12.32 -23.22
N GLU A 197 -36.67 -13.11 -22.58
CA GLU A 197 -36.94 -14.52 -22.31
C GLU A 197 -38.16 -14.72 -21.41
N LYS A 198 -38.32 -13.91 -20.35
CA LYS A 198 -39.52 -13.94 -19.49
C LYS A 198 -40.80 -13.51 -20.20
N ALA A 199 -40.72 -12.69 -21.23
CA ALA A 199 -41.88 -12.26 -22.02
C ALA A 199 -42.31 -13.31 -23.08
N VAL A 200 -41.42 -14.26 -23.42
CA VAL A 200 -41.69 -15.33 -24.41
C VAL A 200 -42.08 -16.65 -23.74
N ALA A 201 -41.78 -16.83 -22.45
CA ALA A 201 -42.23 -17.94 -21.61
C ALA A 201 -43.65 -17.71 -21.04
#